data_AF-A0A936DTF2-F1
#
_entry.id   AF-A0A936DTF2-F1
#
_cell.length_a   1.000
_cell.length_b   1.000
_cell.length_c   1.000
_cell.angle_alpha   90.00
_cell.angle_beta   90.00
_cell.angle_gamma   90.00
#
_symmetry.space_group_name_H-M   'P 1'
#
loop_
_entity.id
_entity.type
_entity.pdbx_description
1 polymer ?
#
loop_
_entity_poly.entity_id
_entity_poly.type
_entity_poly.pdbx_seq_one_letter_code
_entity_poly.pdbx_strand_id
1 'polypeptide(L)'
;MKKVEEEKPYKNHYLSYNRKSTDDVDNQKNSLAYQVSEAIPFAKTNHLPIAFVDIDNFCKGGIIRESHTGFKEDEDFEIDEGGKVTYKIERPKFLRLVKFLKEGYFKGVIFLCWDRASRNKNDDSVLRKLMKQGVDIRFVQAQYDSDSSAGELHMDVDSMFAQHYSRVISEKVSNQNKKLRQEGICTYRAPVGYLNVGKAEHKPIDPIKAPIIKAILKNILRVLGVFMI
;
A
#
# COMPACT_ATOMS: atom_id res chain seq x y z
N MET A 1 25.80 33.45 13.60
CA MET A 1 24.34 33.24 13.63
C MET A 1 24.08 31.86 14.22
N LYS A 2 23.54 31.78 15.44
CA LYS A 2 23.13 30.51 16.03
C LYS A 2 21.94 29.99 15.20
N LYS A 3 22.06 28.80 14.60
CA LYS A 3 20.90 28.08 14.07
C LYS A 3 19.94 27.96 15.25
N VAL A 4 18.74 28.55 15.12
CA VAL A 4 17.63 28.23 16.00
C VAL A 4 17.43 26.73 15.83
N GLU A 5 17.78 25.94 16.85
CA GLU A 5 17.40 24.53 16.87
C GLU A 5 15.88 24.53 16.82
N GLU A 6 15.30 24.14 15.68
CA GLU A 6 13.88 23.84 15.60
C GLU A 6 13.57 22.87 16.73
N GLU A 7 12.78 23.29 17.72
CA GLU A 7 12.37 22.42 18.80
C GLU A 7 11.65 21.22 18.19
N LYS A 8 12.20 20.03 18.39
CA LYS A 8 11.61 18.75 17.96
C LYS A 8 10.97 18.09 19.19
N PRO A 9 9.74 18.47 19.56
CA PRO A 9 9.11 18.03 20.81
C PRO A 9 8.94 16.51 20.88
N TYR A 10 8.86 15.84 19.74
CA TYR A 10 8.64 14.40 19.64
C TYR A 10 9.92 13.59 19.37
N LYS A 11 11.12 14.18 19.48
CA LYS A 11 12.39 13.49 19.20
C LYS A 11 12.60 12.18 19.99
N ASN A 12 12.00 12.06 21.17
CA ASN A 12 12.05 10.87 22.03
C ASN A 12 10.77 10.00 21.97
N HIS A 13 9.84 10.33 21.07
CA HIS A 13 8.56 9.66 20.92
C HIS A 13 8.51 8.79 19.66
N TYR A 14 7.54 7.87 19.64
CA TYR A 14 7.33 6.91 18.56
C TYR A 14 6.02 7.20 17.83
N LEU A 15 5.96 6.76 16.58
CA LEU A 15 4.71 6.66 15.82
C LEU A 15 4.27 5.21 15.72
N SER A 16 2.97 4.95 15.61
CA SER A 16 2.45 3.61 15.31
C SER A 16 1.98 3.58 13.86
N TYR A 17 2.61 2.77 13.03
CA TYR A 17 2.22 2.63 11.63
C TYR A 17 1.43 1.34 11.42
N ASN A 18 0.19 1.51 10.95
CA ASN A 18 -0.77 0.43 10.77
C ASN A 18 -1.25 0.43 9.33
N ARG A 19 -1.13 -0.72 8.67
CA ARG A 19 -1.43 -0.87 7.24
C ARG A 19 -2.47 -1.94 7.05
N LYS A 20 -3.60 -1.57 6.43
CA LYS A 20 -4.58 -2.56 5.98
C LYS A 20 -4.08 -3.16 4.67
N SER A 21 -3.89 -4.47 4.63
CA SER A 21 -3.75 -5.20 3.37
C SER A 21 -5.12 -5.19 2.69
N THR A 22 -5.19 -4.75 1.43
CA THR A 22 -6.43 -4.78 0.65
C THR A 22 -6.71 -6.18 0.08
N ASP A 23 -5.74 -7.08 0.18
CA ASP A 23 -5.72 -8.33 -0.58
C ASP A 23 -6.29 -9.56 0.20
N ASP A 24 -6.57 -9.42 1.50
CA ASP A 24 -7.12 -10.48 2.36
C ASP A 24 -8.17 -9.88 3.32
N VAL A 25 -9.43 -9.86 2.88
CA VAL A 25 -10.54 -9.13 3.52
C VAL A 25 -11.08 -9.85 4.76
N ASP A 26 -10.90 -11.18 4.84
CA ASP A 26 -11.50 -12.05 5.86
C ASP A 26 -10.58 -12.31 7.07
N ASN A 27 -9.33 -11.88 7.01
CA ASN A 27 -8.39 -12.10 8.11
C ASN A 27 -8.51 -10.99 9.17
N GLN A 28 -9.18 -11.29 10.27
CA GLN A 28 -9.43 -10.36 11.38
C GLN A 28 -8.13 -9.74 11.96
N LYS A 29 -7.02 -10.48 11.92
CA LYS A 29 -5.67 -10.02 12.34
C LYS A 29 -5.08 -8.96 11.41
N ASN A 30 -5.61 -8.80 10.20
CA ASN A 30 -5.21 -7.74 9.27
C ASN A 30 -5.99 -6.42 9.48
N SER A 31 -6.98 -6.39 10.38
CA SER A 31 -7.75 -5.17 10.63
C SER A 31 -6.87 -4.09 11.28
N LEU A 32 -7.09 -2.82 10.90
CA LEU A 32 -6.39 -1.69 11.51
C LEU A 32 -6.69 -1.58 13.01
N ALA A 33 -7.89 -1.98 13.43
CA ALA A 33 -8.29 -2.00 14.83
C ALA A 33 -7.44 -2.97 15.64
N TYR A 34 -7.26 -4.20 15.14
CA TYR A 34 -6.39 -5.20 15.77
C TYR A 34 -4.94 -4.73 15.85
N GLN A 35 -4.39 -4.19 14.76
CA GLN A 35 -3.00 -3.70 14.76
C GLN A 35 -2.78 -2.62 15.83
N VAL A 36 -3.73 -1.69 15.97
CA VAL A 36 -3.68 -0.63 16.98
C VAL A 36 -3.86 -1.17 18.40
N SER A 37 -4.76 -2.15 18.59
CA SER A 37 -4.98 -2.77 19.91
C SER A 37 -3.77 -3.54 20.42
N GLU A 38 -2.92 -4.05 19.52
CA GLU A 38 -1.67 -4.73 19.89
C GLU A 38 -0.50 -3.74 20.09
N ALA A 39 -0.42 -2.71 19.24
CA ALA A 39 0.68 -1.74 19.30
C ALA A 39 0.65 -0.87 20.55
N ILE A 40 -0.53 -0.47 21.05
CA ILE A 40 -0.64 0.40 22.23
C ILE A 40 -0.14 -0.30 23.51
N PRO A 41 -0.59 -1.52 23.86
CA PRO A 41 -0.04 -2.26 24.99
C PRO A 41 1.44 -2.53 24.84
N PHE A 42 1.90 -2.94 23.66
CA PHE A 42 3.32 -3.17 23.40
C PHE A 42 4.17 -1.91 23.68
N ALA A 43 3.71 -0.75 23.23
CA ALA A 43 4.38 0.53 23.48
C ALA A 43 4.47 0.85 24.98
N LYS A 44 3.39 0.60 25.74
CA LYS A 44 3.38 0.81 27.19
C LYS A 44 4.34 -0.13 27.91
N THR A 45 4.28 -1.43 27.63
CA THR A 45 5.14 -2.45 28.27
C THR A 45 6.62 -2.20 28.01
N ASN A 46 6.97 -1.71 26.82
CA ASN A 46 8.35 -1.46 26.42
C ASN A 46 8.81 0.00 26.66
N HIS A 47 8.01 0.83 27.33
CA HIS A 47 8.33 2.23 27.61
C HIS A 47 8.65 3.05 26.35
N LEU A 48 7.88 2.84 25.28
CA LEU A 48 7.99 3.51 24.00
C LEU A 48 6.86 4.56 23.89
N PRO A 49 7.04 5.81 24.35
CA PRO A 49 5.96 6.78 24.39
C PRO A 49 5.51 7.14 22.97
N ILE A 50 4.25 6.84 22.64
CA ILE A 50 3.66 7.23 21.35
C ILE A 50 3.40 8.74 21.36
N ALA A 51 3.81 9.43 20.30
CA ALA A 51 3.61 10.86 20.15
C ALA A 51 2.11 11.19 20.10
N PHE A 52 1.62 11.99 21.05
CA PHE A 52 0.25 12.50 21.00
C PHE A 52 0.20 13.71 20.06
N VAL A 53 0.09 13.44 18.75
CA VAL A 53 0.05 14.46 17.70
C VAL A 53 -0.98 14.09 16.63
N ASP A 54 -1.74 15.08 16.20
CA ASP A 54 -2.63 15.01 15.05
C ASP A 54 -2.00 15.79 13.90
N ILE A 55 -1.78 15.13 12.78
CA ILE A 55 -1.25 15.77 11.57
C ILE A 55 -2.20 15.44 10.44
N ASP A 56 -2.73 16.50 9.81
CA ASP A 56 -3.71 16.36 8.75
C ASP A 56 -3.21 15.43 7.63
N ASN A 57 -4.14 14.57 7.19
CA ASN A 57 -3.91 13.53 6.20
C ASN A 57 -2.72 12.57 6.48
N PHE A 58 -2.22 12.50 7.72
CA PHE A 58 -1.10 11.64 8.09
C PHE A 58 -1.42 10.74 9.29
N CYS A 59 -1.59 11.31 10.49
CA CYS A 59 -1.81 10.55 11.71
C CYS A 59 -2.84 11.22 12.61
N LYS A 60 -3.47 10.40 13.48
CA LYS A 60 -4.27 10.86 14.61
C LYS A 60 -3.74 10.23 15.89
N GLY A 61 -3.39 11.04 16.89
CA GLY A 61 -2.77 10.61 18.15
C GLY A 61 -1.48 9.81 17.93
N GLY A 62 -0.68 10.18 16.92
CA GLY A 62 0.53 9.43 16.55
C GLY A 62 0.28 8.08 15.86
N ILE A 63 -0.98 7.74 15.60
CA ILE A 63 -1.38 6.51 14.91
C ILE A 63 -1.59 6.81 13.44
N ILE A 64 -0.71 6.26 12.60
CA ILE A 64 -0.79 6.30 11.15
C ILE A 64 -1.62 5.10 10.69
N ARG A 65 -2.60 5.37 9.84
CA ARG A 65 -3.44 4.36 9.19
C ARG A 65 -3.35 4.55 7.69
N GLU A 66 -2.88 3.53 6.99
CA GLU A 66 -2.74 3.51 5.53
C GLU A 66 -3.35 2.23 4.96
N SER A 67 -3.84 2.29 3.73
CA SER A 67 -4.27 1.10 2.98
C SER A 67 -3.37 0.98 1.77
N HIS A 68 -2.93 -0.23 1.46
CA HIS A 68 -2.04 -0.46 0.33
C HIS A 68 -2.30 -1.86 -0.24
N THR A 69 -2.53 -1.89 -1.55
CA THR A 69 -2.59 -3.10 -2.38
C THR A 69 -1.18 -3.55 -2.70
N GLY A 70 -0.81 -4.80 -2.39
CA GLY A 70 0.53 -5.30 -2.74
C GLY A 70 0.74 -5.49 -4.25
N PHE A 71 -0.32 -5.37 -5.05
CA PHE A 71 -0.39 -5.82 -6.43
C PHE A 71 0.26 -4.88 -7.46
N LYS A 72 0.45 -3.60 -7.13
CA LYS A 72 1.07 -2.67 -8.07
C LYS A 72 2.53 -2.52 -7.68
N GLU A 73 3.32 -3.53 -7.99
CA GLU A 73 4.72 -3.22 -8.33
C GLU A 73 4.65 -2.32 -9.57
N ASP A 74 5.10 -1.07 -9.41
CA ASP A 74 5.15 -0.07 -10.46
C ASP A 74 6.05 -0.57 -11.60
N GLU A 75 5.46 -1.19 -12.62
CA GLU A 75 6.09 -1.34 -13.94
C GLU A 75 6.32 0.04 -14.59
N ASP A 76 5.61 1.07 -14.12
CA ASP A 76 5.76 2.46 -14.55
C ASP A 76 6.86 3.16 -13.73
N PHE A 77 8.09 3.14 -14.23
CA PHE A 77 9.16 4.01 -13.76
C PHE A 77 9.39 5.14 -14.77
N GLU A 78 9.37 6.38 -14.29
CA GLU A 78 9.73 7.54 -15.09
C GLU A 78 11.22 7.82 -14.91
N ILE A 79 11.99 7.84 -16.00
CA ILE A 79 13.39 8.27 -15.99
C ILE A 79 13.43 9.74 -16.39
N ASP A 80 13.80 10.60 -15.47
CA ASP A 80 14.03 12.02 -15.72
C ASP A 80 15.32 12.22 -16.54
N GLU A 81 15.47 13.36 -17.22
CA GLU A 81 16.62 13.68 -18.09
C GLU A 81 17.98 13.62 -17.34
N GLY A 82 17.96 13.74 -16.02
CA GLY A 82 19.13 13.57 -15.14
C GLY A 82 19.43 12.13 -14.71
N GLY A 83 18.77 11.12 -15.30
CA GLY A 83 18.92 9.69 -14.95
C GLY A 83 18.27 9.31 -13.63
N LYS A 84 17.42 10.17 -13.07
CA LYS A 84 16.70 9.91 -11.83
C LYS A 84 15.45 9.09 -12.14
N VAL A 85 15.36 7.91 -11.54
CA VAL A 85 14.19 7.05 -11.67
C VAL A 85 13.17 7.40 -10.59
N THR A 86 11.96 7.75 -11.00
CA THR A 86 10.82 8.08 -10.15
C THR A 86 9.74 7.02 -10.28
N TYR A 87 9.27 6.51 -9.15
CA TYR A 87 8.22 5.49 -9.06
C TYR A 87 6.93 6.11 -8.55
N LYS A 88 5.77 5.57 -8.96
CA LYS A 88 4.46 6.05 -8.51
C LYS A 88 4.19 5.60 -7.08
N ILE A 89 4.28 6.54 -6.15
CA ILE A 89 4.26 6.22 -4.72
C ILE A 89 2.87 5.75 -4.28
N GLU A 90 2.73 4.45 -4.06
CA GLU A 90 1.52 3.81 -3.54
C GLU A 90 1.30 3.96 -2.02
N ARG A 91 2.27 4.53 -1.30
CA ARG A 91 2.28 4.66 0.17
C ARG A 91 2.67 6.08 0.63
N PRO A 92 1.85 7.11 0.37
CA PRO A 92 2.19 8.49 0.68
C PRO A 92 2.44 8.75 2.17
N LYS A 93 1.72 8.07 3.08
CA LYS A 93 1.93 8.22 4.52
C LYS A 93 3.20 7.50 4.96
N PHE A 94 3.51 6.34 4.40
CA PHE A 94 4.79 5.67 4.66
C PHE A 94 5.98 6.54 4.27
N LEU A 95 5.96 7.16 3.08
CA LEU A 95 7.06 8.05 2.69
C LEU A 95 7.16 9.29 3.58
N ARG A 96 6.03 9.86 3.97
CA ARG A 96 6.02 10.99 4.91
C ARG A 96 6.57 10.59 6.28
N LEU A 97 6.27 9.38 6.75
CA LEU A 97 6.85 8.79 7.95
C LEU A 97 8.37 8.65 7.81
N VAL A 98 8.86 8.05 6.72
CA VAL A 98 10.30 7.90 6.43
C VAL A 98 11.00 9.26 6.47
N LYS A 99 10.39 10.30 5.88
CA LYS A 99 10.92 11.67 5.91
C LYS A 99 11.04 12.19 7.35
N PHE A 100 9.98 12.09 8.14
CA PHE A 100 10.01 12.56 9.54
C PHE A 100 11.02 11.82 10.41
N LEU A 101 11.18 10.51 10.20
CA LEU A 101 12.19 9.70 10.90
C LEU A 101 13.60 10.11 10.49
N LYS A 102 13.86 10.28 9.19
CA LYS A 102 15.16 10.73 8.66
C LYS A 102 15.54 12.13 9.16
N GLU A 103 14.57 13.01 9.28
CA GLU A 103 14.76 14.37 9.81
C GLU A 103 14.85 14.38 11.35
N GLY A 104 14.65 13.25 12.04
CA GLY A 104 14.78 13.11 13.49
C GLY A 104 13.68 13.80 14.29
N TYR A 105 12.50 13.99 13.69
CA TYR A 105 11.32 14.52 14.40
C TYR A 105 10.77 13.52 15.42
N PHE A 106 11.01 12.23 15.20
CA PHE A 106 10.60 11.12 16.05
C PHE A 106 11.77 10.18 16.27
N LYS A 107 11.78 9.50 17.43
CA LYS A 107 12.81 8.51 17.78
C LYS A 107 12.72 7.27 16.89
N GLY A 108 11.50 6.89 16.54
CA GLY A 108 11.23 5.58 15.97
C GLY A 108 9.79 5.36 15.57
N VAL A 109 9.52 4.14 15.13
CA VAL A 109 8.19 3.69 14.70
C VAL A 109 7.92 2.25 15.14
N ILE A 110 6.67 1.98 15.48
CA ILE A 110 6.17 0.66 15.87
C ILE A 110 5.30 0.12 14.74
N PHE A 111 5.62 -1.09 14.29
CA PHE A 111 4.86 -1.89 13.34
C PHE A 111 4.33 -3.17 14.01
N LEU A 112 3.26 -3.77 13.49
CA LEU A 112 2.82 -5.08 14.00
C LEU A 112 3.85 -6.19 13.68
N CYS A 113 4.27 -6.29 12.42
CA CYS A 113 5.21 -7.30 11.90
C CYS A 113 5.85 -6.81 10.59
N TRP A 114 6.83 -7.56 10.06
CA TRP A 114 7.58 -7.16 8.86
C TRP A 114 6.68 -6.90 7.65
N ASP A 115 5.71 -7.78 7.36
CA ASP A 115 4.76 -7.61 6.24
C ASP A 115 3.91 -6.32 6.37
N ARG A 116 3.75 -5.75 7.57
CA ARG A 116 3.06 -4.46 7.76
C ARG A 116 3.98 -3.27 7.53
N ALA A 117 5.28 -3.44 7.68
CA ALA A 117 6.30 -2.43 7.43
C ALA A 117 6.73 -2.39 5.95
N SER A 118 7.03 -3.55 5.36
CA SER A 118 7.53 -3.71 3.99
C SER A 118 6.87 -4.89 3.28
N ARG A 119 6.52 -4.69 2.01
CA ARG A 119 6.02 -5.75 1.11
C ARG A 119 6.82 -5.93 -0.17
N ASN A 120 7.68 -4.97 -0.49
CA ASN A 120 8.52 -4.96 -1.67
C ASN A 120 9.98 -4.71 -1.27
N LYS A 121 10.91 -4.97 -2.18
CA LYS A 121 12.35 -4.82 -1.92
C LYS A 121 12.76 -3.37 -1.63
N ASN A 122 12.04 -2.39 -2.17
CA ASN A 122 12.35 -0.97 -2.01
C ASN A 122 12.08 -0.49 -0.58
N ASP A 123 10.89 -0.81 -0.06
CA ASP A 123 10.47 -0.49 1.31
C ASP A 123 11.40 -1.17 2.33
N ASP A 124 11.78 -2.42 2.06
CA ASP A 124 12.73 -3.18 2.88
C ASP A 124 14.08 -2.47 2.98
N SER A 125 14.64 -2.07 1.83
CA SER A 125 15.89 -1.33 1.77
C SER A 125 15.82 0.00 2.52
N VAL A 126 14.69 0.73 2.41
CA VAL A 126 14.48 1.99 3.13
C VAL A 126 14.47 1.78 4.64
N LEU A 127 13.74 0.78 5.15
CA LEU A 127 13.69 0.48 6.58
C LEU A 127 15.06 0.08 7.12
N ARG A 128 15.79 -0.79 6.43
CA ARG A 128 17.15 -1.20 6.82
C ARG A 128 18.11 0.00 6.86
N LYS A 129 18.00 0.94 5.92
CA LYS A 129 18.79 2.18 5.92
C LYS A 129 18.46 3.07 7.13
N LEU A 130 17.18 3.20 7.48
CA LEU A 130 16.76 3.97 8.66
C LEU A 130 17.29 3.34 9.96
N MET A 131 17.24 2.01 10.09
CA MET A 131 17.80 1.29 11.24
C MET A 131 19.30 1.56 11.38
N LYS A 132 20.06 1.49 10.27
CA LYS A 132 21.50 1.82 10.24
C LYS A 132 21.79 3.29 10.58
N GLN A 133 20.82 4.19 10.39
CA GLN A 133 20.91 5.60 10.78
C GLN A 133 20.56 5.85 12.25
N GLY A 134 20.25 4.80 13.02
CA GLY A 134 19.91 4.87 14.44
C GLY A 134 18.43 5.15 14.71
N VAL A 135 17.55 5.05 13.70
CA VAL A 135 16.10 5.12 13.92
C VAL A 135 15.63 3.84 14.60
N ASP A 136 14.88 3.99 15.69
CA ASP A 136 14.41 2.84 16.47
C ASP A 136 13.14 2.23 15.85
N ILE A 137 13.31 1.15 15.07
CA ILE A 137 12.21 0.42 14.43
C ILE A 137 11.84 -0.78 15.29
N ARG A 138 10.58 -0.82 15.74
CA ARG A 138 10.06 -1.87 16.63
C ARG A 138 8.94 -2.65 15.98
N PHE A 139 8.91 -3.94 16.28
CA PHE A 139 7.87 -4.85 15.82
C PHE A 139 7.18 -5.49 17.02
N VAL A 140 5.85 -5.60 16.98
CA VAL A 140 5.07 -6.17 18.08
C VAL A 140 5.21 -7.69 18.12
N GLN A 141 5.24 -8.34 16.96
CA GLN A 141 5.24 -9.81 16.84
C GLN A 141 6.64 -10.43 16.72
N ALA A 142 7.67 -9.60 16.60
CA ALA A 142 9.04 -10.06 16.42
C ALA A 142 10.02 -9.13 17.14
N GLN A 143 11.10 -9.71 17.65
CA GLN A 143 12.24 -8.95 18.15
C GLN A 143 13.44 -9.29 17.29
N TYR A 144 14.01 -8.28 16.63
CA TYR A 144 15.21 -8.43 15.84
C TYR A 144 16.38 -7.81 16.61
N ASP A 145 17.45 -8.58 16.71
CA ASP A 145 18.72 -8.10 17.22
C ASP A 145 19.49 -7.43 16.07
N SER A 146 19.26 -6.13 15.88
CA SER A 146 19.76 -5.39 14.71
C SER A 146 21.28 -5.34 14.60
N ASP A 147 22.00 -5.65 15.67
CA ASP A 147 23.45 -5.58 15.76
C ASP A 147 24.12 -6.96 15.63
N SER A 148 23.34 -8.04 15.41
CA SER A 148 23.87 -9.38 15.19
C SER A 148 23.52 -9.97 13.83
N SER A 149 24.42 -10.81 13.31
CA SER A 149 24.19 -11.57 12.08
C SER A 149 22.95 -12.47 12.16
N ALA A 150 22.62 -12.97 13.36
CA ALA A 150 21.41 -13.76 13.59
C ALA A 150 20.14 -12.91 13.40
N GLY A 151 20.14 -11.67 13.88
CA GLY A 151 19.02 -10.75 13.66
C GLY A 151 18.88 -10.32 12.21
N GLU A 152 19.98 -10.06 11.50
CA GLU A 152 19.95 -9.78 10.06
C GLU A 152 19.33 -10.96 9.27
N LEU A 153 19.76 -12.19 9.56
CA LEU A 153 19.20 -13.40 8.94
C LEU A 153 17.70 -13.54 9.23
N HIS A 154 17.27 -13.29 10.47
CA HIS A 154 15.86 -13.35 10.84
C HIS A 154 15.03 -12.35 10.03
N MET A 155 15.52 -11.12 9.88
CA MET A 155 14.88 -10.10 9.05
C MET A 155 14.84 -10.50 7.57
N ASP A 156 15.90 -11.11 7.04
CA ASP A 156 15.95 -11.58 5.65
C ASP A 156 14.90 -12.66 5.37
N VAL A 157 14.77 -13.63 6.28
CA VAL A 157 13.78 -14.70 6.19
C VAL A 157 12.36 -14.13 6.20
N ASP A 158 12.06 -13.22 7.13
CA ASP A 158 10.73 -12.58 7.21
C ASP A 158 10.42 -11.72 5.99
N SER A 159 11.42 -10.99 5.47
CA SER A 159 11.30 -10.25 4.21
C SER A 159 10.99 -11.18 3.04
N MET A 160 11.65 -12.34 2.98
CA MET A 160 11.42 -13.34 1.95
C MET A 160 9.99 -13.91 2.01
N PHE A 161 9.50 -14.25 3.21
CA PHE A 161 8.13 -14.75 3.40
C PHE A 161 7.09 -13.68 3.05
N ALA A 162 7.29 -12.43 3.45
CA ALA A 162 6.39 -11.33 3.11
C ALA A 162 6.28 -11.14 1.58
N GLN A 163 7.42 -11.15 0.88
CA GLN A 163 7.46 -11.08 -0.59
C GLN A 163 6.76 -12.28 -1.24
N HIS A 164 7.03 -13.49 -0.77
CA HIS A 164 6.40 -14.69 -1.30
C HIS A 164 4.88 -14.67 -1.12
N TYR A 165 4.40 -14.29 0.06
CA TYR A 165 2.96 -14.15 0.32
C TYR A 165 2.32 -13.12 -0.62
N SER A 166 2.97 -11.98 -0.86
CA SER A 166 2.50 -10.98 -1.83
C SER A 166 2.37 -11.58 -3.25
N ARG A 167 3.37 -12.35 -3.70
CA ARG A 167 3.35 -13.02 -5.02
C ARG A 167 2.22 -14.03 -5.13
N VAL A 168 2.01 -14.87 -4.11
CA VAL A 168 0.93 -15.87 -4.10
C VAL A 168 -0.43 -15.21 -4.23
N ILE A 169 -0.65 -14.11 -3.50
CA ILE A 169 -1.92 -13.37 -3.59
C ILE A 169 -2.09 -12.72 -4.98
N SER A 170 -1.01 -12.16 -5.53
CA SER A 170 -1.01 -11.61 -6.89
C SER A 170 -1.37 -12.68 -7.94
N GLU A 171 -0.75 -13.85 -7.85
CA GLU A 171 -1.05 -14.98 -8.72
C GLU A 171 -2.53 -15.40 -8.61
N LYS A 172 -3.06 -15.52 -7.38
CA LYS A 172 -4.46 -15.86 -7.14
C LYS A 172 -5.42 -14.86 -7.78
N VAL A 173 -5.18 -13.56 -7.59
CA VAL A 173 -6.01 -12.49 -8.18
C VAL A 173 -5.94 -12.51 -9.71
N SER A 174 -4.74 -12.70 -10.27
CA SER A 174 -4.54 -12.80 -11.72
C SER A 174 -5.28 -14.00 -12.31
N ASN A 175 -5.15 -15.17 -11.68
CA ASN A 175 -5.84 -16.39 -12.09
C ASN A 175 -7.36 -16.26 -11.99
N GLN A 176 -7.87 -15.62 -10.94
CA GLN A 176 -9.30 -15.36 -10.80
C GLN A 176 -9.82 -14.40 -11.88
N ASN A 177 -9.08 -13.33 -12.17
CA ASN A 177 -9.40 -12.43 -13.28
C ASN A 177 -9.38 -13.13 -14.64
N LYS A 178 -8.41 -14.02 -14.87
CA LYS A 178 -8.31 -14.82 -16.09
C LYS A 178 -9.51 -15.77 -16.22
N LYS A 179 -9.89 -16.45 -15.15
CA LYS A 179 -11.08 -17.31 -15.10
C LYS A 179 -12.36 -16.53 -15.44
N LEU A 180 -12.58 -15.39 -14.78
CA LEU A 180 -13.77 -14.55 -15.03
C LEU A 180 -13.83 -14.07 -16.50
N ARG A 181 -12.68 -13.73 -17.10
CA ARG A 181 -12.63 -13.39 -18.54
C ARG A 181 -12.98 -14.57 -19.44
N GLN A 182 -12.50 -15.78 -19.12
CA GLN A 182 -12.84 -17.00 -19.87
C GLN A 182 -14.34 -17.33 -19.77
N GLU A 183 -14.97 -17.02 -18.64
CA GLU A 183 -16.42 -17.15 -18.42
C GLU A 183 -17.23 -16.01 -19.05
N GLY A 184 -16.59 -15.06 -19.77
CA GLY A 184 -17.25 -13.92 -20.39
C GLY A 184 -17.70 -12.83 -19.41
N ILE A 185 -17.26 -12.89 -18.15
CA ILE A 185 -17.64 -11.94 -17.10
C ILE A 185 -16.76 -10.70 -17.20
N CYS A 186 -17.41 -9.54 -17.34
CA CYS A 186 -16.72 -8.26 -17.46
C CYS A 186 -16.47 -7.66 -16.07
N THR A 187 -15.24 -7.79 -15.56
CA THR A 187 -14.85 -7.37 -14.19
C THR A 187 -14.61 -5.88 -14.01
N TYR A 188 -14.48 -5.12 -15.10
CA TYR A 188 -14.24 -3.66 -15.07
C TYR A 188 -15.56 -2.87 -15.19
N ARG A 189 -15.49 -1.55 -15.36
CA ARG A 189 -16.69 -0.71 -15.59
C ARG A 189 -17.47 -1.18 -16.82
N ALA A 190 -18.81 -1.14 -16.78
CA ALA A 190 -19.62 -1.48 -17.95
C ALA A 190 -19.22 -0.64 -19.19
N PRO A 191 -19.03 -1.25 -20.37
CA PRO A 191 -18.78 -0.54 -21.61
C PRO A 191 -19.90 0.44 -21.96
N VAL A 192 -19.59 1.42 -22.81
CA VAL A 192 -20.59 2.38 -23.29
C VAL A 192 -21.70 1.64 -24.05
N GLY A 193 -22.96 1.90 -23.70
CA GLY A 193 -24.12 1.15 -24.20
C GLY A 193 -24.65 0.08 -23.23
N TYR A 194 -24.01 -0.11 -22.09
CA TYR A 194 -24.45 -0.99 -21.02
C TYR A 194 -24.58 -0.22 -19.70
N LEU A 195 -25.50 -0.64 -18.84
CA LEU A 195 -25.68 -0.06 -17.51
C LEU A 195 -24.62 -0.60 -16.54
N ASN A 196 -24.07 0.29 -15.72
CA ASN A 196 -23.10 -0.07 -14.69
C ASN A 196 -23.81 -0.31 -13.35
N VAL A 197 -24.49 -1.45 -13.22
CA VAL A 197 -25.32 -1.80 -12.04
C VAL A 197 -24.53 -2.46 -10.89
N GLY A 198 -23.21 -2.33 -10.90
CA GLY A 198 -22.32 -2.75 -9.81
C GLY A 198 -21.96 -4.24 -9.77
N LYS A 199 -22.75 -5.14 -10.35
CA LYS A 199 -22.42 -6.58 -10.45
C LYS A 199 -21.66 -6.88 -11.74
N ALA A 200 -20.52 -7.57 -11.63
CA ALA A 200 -19.69 -7.94 -12.79
C ALA A 200 -20.40 -8.87 -13.78
N GLU A 201 -21.23 -9.78 -13.25
CA GLU A 201 -21.98 -10.78 -14.02
C GLU A 201 -23.20 -10.20 -14.75
N HIS A 202 -23.74 -9.07 -14.27
CA HIS A 202 -24.97 -8.50 -14.79
C HIS A 202 -24.73 -7.09 -15.32
N LYS A 203 -24.56 -6.97 -16.63
CA LYS A 203 -24.43 -5.69 -17.33
C LYS A 203 -25.54 -5.58 -18.38
N PRO A 204 -26.75 -5.17 -17.97
CA PRO A 204 -27.86 -5.05 -18.90
C PRO A 204 -27.60 -3.92 -19.90
N ILE A 205 -28.20 -4.04 -21.07
CA ILE A 205 -28.10 -3.05 -22.14
C ILE A 205 -28.75 -1.74 -21.66
N ASP A 206 -28.08 -0.60 -21.90
CA ASP A 206 -28.61 0.72 -21.57
C ASP A 206 -29.74 1.06 -22.55
N PRO A 207 -31.00 1.24 -22.09
CA PRO A 207 -32.14 1.44 -22.97
C PRO A 207 -32.08 2.76 -23.75
N ILE A 208 -31.30 3.74 -23.28
CA ILE A 208 -31.15 5.05 -23.91
C ILE A 208 -29.89 5.06 -24.79
N LYS A 209 -28.75 4.64 -24.25
CA LYS A 209 -27.46 4.74 -24.96
C LYS A 209 -27.28 3.66 -26.02
N ALA A 210 -27.75 2.44 -25.78
CA ALA A 210 -27.51 1.35 -26.72
C ALA A 210 -28.17 1.56 -28.10
N PRO A 211 -29.42 2.04 -28.21
CA PRO A 211 -30.02 2.34 -29.51
C PRO A 211 -29.25 3.43 -30.27
N ILE A 212 -28.78 4.47 -29.57
CA ILE A 212 -28.01 5.57 -30.15
C ILE A 212 -26.68 5.06 -30.72
N ILE A 213 -25.94 4.25 -29.96
CA ILE A 213 -24.66 3.68 -30.40
C ILE A 213 -24.86 2.77 -31.61
N LYS A 214 -25.91 1.93 -31.62
CA LYS A 214 -26.25 1.10 -32.79
C LYS A 214 -26.55 1.96 -34.03
N ALA A 215 -27.27 3.06 -33.88
CA ALA A 215 -27.58 3.96 -34.99
C ALA A 215 -26.32 4.65 -35.53
N ILE A 216 -25.44 5.14 -34.64
CA ILE A 216 -24.16 5.75 -35.02
C ILE A 216 -23.30 4.75 -35.78
N LEU A 217 -23.12 3.53 -35.25
CA LEU A 217 -22.31 2.50 -35.90
C LEU A 217 -22.86 2.14 -37.29
N LYS A 218 -24.18 1.98 -37.40
CA LYS A 218 -24.84 1.69 -38.68
C LYS A 218 -24.60 2.80 -39.71
N ASN A 219 -24.65 4.05 -39.31
CA ASN A 219 -24.39 5.18 -40.20
C ASN A 219 -22.92 5.25 -40.63
N ILE A 220 -21.98 5.02 -39.70
CA ILE A 220 -20.54 4.97 -40.01
C ILE A 220 -20.24 3.86 -41.03
N LEU A 221 -20.75 2.65 -40.80
CA LEU A 221 -20.55 1.51 -41.70
C LEU A 221 -21.12 1.79 -43.11
N ARG A 222 -22.27 2.47 -43.19
CA ARG A 222 -22.88 2.89 -44.46
C ARG A 222 -22.00 3.90 -45.23
N VAL A 223 -21.39 4.85 -44.53
CA VAL A 223 -20.49 5.85 -45.14
C VAL A 223 -19.17 5.21 -45.60
N LEU A 224 -18.67 4.22 -44.86
CA LEU A 224 -17.44 3.49 -45.19
C LEU A 224 -17.63 2.41 -46.26
N GLY A 225 -18.85 2.18 -46.76
CA GLY A 225 -19.13 1.18 -47.80
C GLY A 225 -18.99 -0.27 -47.34
N VAL A 226 -18.90 -0.52 -46.02
CA VAL A 226 -18.79 -1.86 -45.45
C VAL A 226 -20.20 -2.37 -45.20
N PHE A 227 -20.73 -3.14 -46.14
CA PHE A 227 -22.00 -3.85 -45.96
C PHE A 227 -21.77 -5.09 -45.08
N MET A 228 -22.46 -5.16 -43.93
CA MET A 228 -22.60 -6.41 -43.19
C MET A 228 -23.37 -7.41 -44.07
N ILE A 229 -22.77 -8.57 -44.33
CA ILE A 229 -23.43 -9.77 -44.86
C ILE A 229 -24.23 -10.41 -43.72
#